data_AF-Q5ZGK9-F1
#
_entry.id   AF-Q5ZGK9-F1
#
_cell.length_a   1.000
_cell.length_b   1.000
_cell.length_c   1.000
_cell.angle_alpha   90.00
_cell.angle_beta   90.00
_cell.angle_gamma   90.00
#
_symmetry.space_group_name_H-M   'P 1'
#
loop_
_entity.id
_entity.type
_entity.pdbx_description
1 polymer ?
#
loop_
_entity_poly.entity_id
_entity_poly.type
_entity_poly.pdbx_seq_one_letter_code
_entity_poly.pdbx_strand_id
1 'polypeptide(L)' 'KQSLMLMATSNEGSKATYEQGVEKDKFLINHASLTLSTLTVTSAHPEDSSFYICSARETSGGELFFGEGSRLTVL' A
#
# COMPACT_ATOMS: atom_id res chain seq x y z
N LYS A 1 -15.77 -12.79 6.51
CA LYS A 1 -15.09 -11.81 7.38
C LYS A 1 -14.08 -11.09 6.50
N GLN A 2 -14.35 -9.86 6.06
CA GLN A 2 -13.38 -9.10 5.27
C GLN A 2 -12.37 -8.48 6.25
N SER A 3 -11.16 -9.03 6.27
CA SER A 3 -10.04 -8.48 7.04
C SER A 3 -9.15 -7.68 6.09
N LEU A 4 -8.68 -6.52 6.56
CA LEU A 4 -7.59 -5.82 5.89
C LEU A 4 -6.31 -6.67 5.98
N MET A 5 -5.52 -6.64 4.91
CA MET A 5 -4.18 -7.23 4.87
C MET A 5 -3.17 -6.09 4.71
N LEU A 6 -2.13 -6.08 5.54
CA LEU A 6 -0.98 -5.20 5.32
C LEU A 6 -0.25 -5.69 4.07
N MET A 7 -0.11 -4.84 3.06
CA MET A 7 0.64 -5.21 1.85
C MET A 7 2.13 -4.92 1.99
N ALA A 8 2.44 -3.69 2.40
CA ALA A 8 3.81 -3.22 2.55
C ALA A 8 3.88 -1.92 3.35
N THR A 9 5.07 -1.62 3.84
CA THR A 9 5.40 -0.39 4.56
C THR A 9 6.61 0.28 3.93
N SER A 10 6.71 1.60 4.05
CA SER A 10 7.88 2.35 3.56
C SER A 10 8.07 3.60 4.40
N ASN A 11 9.32 4.01 4.57
CA ASN A 11 9.67 5.33 5.08
C ASN A 11 10.12 6.21 3.91
N GLU A 12 10.12 7.52 4.12
CA GLU A 12 10.60 8.46 3.12
C GLU A 12 12.01 8.08 2.63
N GLY A 13 12.20 8.02 1.31
CA GLY A 13 13.49 7.72 0.70
C GLY A 13 14.00 6.29 0.92
N SER A 14 13.25 5.43 1.64
CA SER A 14 13.61 4.04 1.87
C SER A 14 12.91 3.11 0.89
N LYS A 15 13.52 1.95 0.63
CA LYS A 15 12.81 0.86 -0.04
C LYS A 15 11.64 0.37 0.82
N ALA A 16 10.58 -0.08 0.16
CA ALA A 16 9.44 -0.68 0.84
C ALA A 16 9.79 -2.08 1.37
N THR A 17 9.15 -2.44 2.48
CA THR A 17 9.15 -3.78 3.07
C THR A 17 7.79 -4.41 2.84
N TYR A 18 7.76 -5.59 2.25
CA TYR A 18 6.55 -6.28 1.82
C TYR A 18 6.16 -7.41 2.77
N GLU A 19 4.86 -7.59 2.96
CA GLU A 19 4.31 -8.72 3.70
C GLU A 19 4.49 -10.03 2.91
N GLN A 20 4.47 -11.15 3.62
CA GLN A 20 4.59 -12.46 2.97
C GLN A 20 3.47 -12.68 1.95
N GLY A 21 3.84 -13.07 0.74
CA GLY A 21 2.89 -13.34 -0.35
C GLY A 21 2.56 -12.13 -1.23
N VAL A 22 3.09 -10.94 -0.94
CA VAL A 22 2.94 -9.77 -1.81
C VAL A 22 4.05 -9.74 -2.86
N GLU A 23 3.66 -9.68 -4.13
CA GLU A 23 4.58 -9.63 -5.26
C GLU A 23 5.20 -8.23 -5.42
N LYS A 24 6.42 -8.05 -4.90
CA LYS A 24 7.14 -6.77 -4.90
C LYS A 24 7.37 -6.15 -6.28
N ASP A 25 7.41 -6.96 -7.34
CA ASP A 25 7.64 -6.49 -8.72
C ASP A 25 6.32 -6.07 -9.41
N LYS A 26 5.18 -6.51 -8.85
CA LYS A 26 3.82 -6.16 -9.27
C LYS A 26 3.30 -4.93 -8.53
N PHE A 27 3.50 -4.89 -7.22
CA PHE A 27 3.04 -3.82 -6.34
C PHE A 27 4.18 -2.89 -5.98
N LEU A 28 4.46 -1.91 -6.83
CA LEU A 28 5.60 -1.00 -6.64
C LEU A 28 5.22 0.15 -5.71
N ILE A 29 5.91 0.26 -4.57
CA ILE A 29 5.78 1.41 -3.68
C ILE A 29 6.91 2.41 -3.90
N ASN A 30 6.54 3.68 -4.05
CA ASN A 30 7.46 4.82 -4.08
C ASN A 30 7.06 5.86 -3.03
N HIS A 31 7.88 6.02 -1.99
CA HIS A 31 7.68 6.99 -0.92
C HIS A 31 8.53 8.23 -1.19
N ALA A 32 8.02 9.10 -2.07
CA ALA A 32 8.78 10.20 -2.65
C ALA A 32 9.06 11.35 -1.66
N SER A 33 8.20 11.55 -0.65
CA SER A 33 8.34 12.59 0.38
C SER A 33 7.52 12.25 1.62
N LEU A 34 7.72 12.97 2.73
CA LEU A 34 6.93 12.84 3.96
C LEU A 34 5.40 12.85 3.81
N THR A 35 4.89 13.43 2.72
CA THR A 35 3.44 13.61 2.51
C THR A 35 2.90 12.82 1.33
N LEU A 36 3.76 12.11 0.59
CA LEU A 36 3.36 11.40 -0.61
C LEU A 36 4.06 10.05 -0.72
N SER A 37 3.25 9.00 -0.66
CA SER A 37 3.61 7.64 -1.03
C SER A 37 2.62 7.12 -2.06
N THR A 38 3.13 6.47 -3.11
CA THR A 38 2.33 5.95 -4.22
C THR A 38 2.49 4.45 -4.32
N LEU A 39 1.38 3.75 -4.53
CA LEU A 39 1.34 2.35 -4.96
C LEU A 39 1.02 2.27 -6.44
N THR A 40 1.92 1.69 -7.23
CA THR A 40 1.70 1.39 -8.64
C THR A 40 1.49 -0.11 -8.79
N VAL A 41 0.36 -0.51 -9.37
CA VAL A 41 0.08 -1.92 -9.73
C VAL A 41 0.49 -2.11 -11.19
N THR A 42 1.56 -2.86 -11.44
CA THR A 42 2.03 -3.18 -12.80
C THR A 42 1.36 -4.45 -13.29
N SER A 43 1.07 -4.52 -14.60
CA SER A 43 0.43 -5.68 -15.22
C SER A 43 -0.77 -6.17 -14.41
N ALA A 44 -1.74 -5.28 -14.16
CA ALA A 44 -2.89 -5.60 -13.32
C ALA A 44 -3.77 -6.66 -14.00
N HIS A 45 -4.26 -7.62 -13.21
CA HIS A 45 -5.12 -8.73 -13.63
C HIS A 45 -6.41 -8.72 -12.77
N PRO A 46 -7.48 -9.43 -13.18
CA PRO A 46 -8.74 -9.47 -12.45
C PRO A 46 -8.60 -9.80 -10.95
N GLU A 47 -7.66 -10.65 -10.57
CA GLU A 47 -7.37 -11.00 -9.16
C GLU A 47 -6.85 -9.84 -8.30
N ASP A 48 -6.35 -8.76 -8.91
CA ASP A 48 -5.92 -7.55 -8.20
C ASP A 48 -7.09 -6.60 -7.90
N SER A 49 -8.29 -6.91 -8.38
CA SER A 49 -9.47 -6.08 -8.09
C SER A 49 -9.77 -6.10 -6.60
N SER A 50 -9.59 -4.94 -5.96
CA SER A 50 -9.70 -4.82 -4.51
C SER A 50 -9.92 -3.36 -4.09
N PHE A 51 -10.04 -3.17 -2.79
CA PHE A 51 -10.06 -1.86 -2.16
C PHE A 51 -8.70 -1.61 -1.49
N TYR A 52 -7.95 -0.67 -2.05
CA TYR A 52 -6.61 -0.31 -1.59
C TYR A 52 -6.69 0.90 -0.66
N ILE A 53 -6.02 0.83 0.49
CA ILE A 53 -6.04 1.88 1.50
C ILE A 53 -4.59 2.27 1.80
N CYS A 54 -4.27 3.57 1.70
CA CYS A 54 -3.03 4.09 2.24
C CYS A 54 -3.17 4.31 3.75
N SER A 55 -2.11 4.01 4.49
CA SER A 55 -2.06 4.28 5.93
C SER A 55 -0.75 4.94 6.31
N ALA A 56 -0.80 5.82 7.32
CA ALA A 56 0.37 6.45 7.90
C ALA A 56 0.41 6.15 9.41
N ARG A 57 1.61 5.93 9.94
CA ARG A 57 1.82 5.75 11.38
C ARG A 57 2.43 7.01 11.96
N GLU A 58 1.87 7.52 13.04
CA GLU A 58 2.51 8.60 13.79
C GLU A 58 3.74 8.05 14.53
N THR A 59 4.88 8.73 14.37
CA THR A 59 6.15 8.33 14.97
C THR A 59 6.13 8.42 16.51
N SER A 60 5.34 9.34 17.07
CA SER A 60 5.22 9.64 18.50
C SER A 60 4.21 8.77 19.25
N GLY A 61 3.02 8.57 18.68
CA GLY A 61 1.91 7.89 19.35
C GLY A 61 1.68 6.44 18.90
N GLY A 62 2.26 6.03 17.77
CA GLY A 62 2.05 4.71 17.19
C GLY A 62 0.64 4.48 16.62
N GLU A 63 -0.21 5.49 16.60
CA GLU A 63 -1.53 5.46 15.98
C GLU A 63 -1.42 5.30 14.46
N LEU A 64 -2.36 4.56 13.88
CA LEU A 64 -2.46 4.33 12.44
C LEU A 64 -3.63 5.12 11.88
N PHE A 65 -3.33 6.02 10.95
CA PHE A 65 -4.33 6.77 10.19
C PHE A 65 -4.55 6.09 8.85
N PHE A 66 -5.81 5.94 8.46
CA PHE A 66 -6.21 5.34 7.20
C PHE A 66 -6.86 6.40 6.32
N GLY A 67 -6.45 6.46 5.06
CA GLY A 67 -7.15 7.27 4.06
C GLY A 67 -8.50 6.66 3.67
N GLU A 68 -9.29 7.42 2.92
CA GLU A 68 -10.59 6.96 2.39
C GLU A 68 -10.49 5.70 1.52
N GLY A 69 -9.32 5.46 0.93
CA GLY A 69 -9.06 4.31 0.06
C GLY A 69 -9.49 4.53 -1.38
N SER A 70 -9.22 3.54 -2.23
CA SER A 70 -9.50 3.57 -3.66
C SER A 70 -9.87 2.17 -4.15
N ARG A 71 -10.95 2.07 -4.93
CA ARG A 71 -11.39 0.80 -5.53
C ARG A 71 -10.74 0.64 -6.90
N LEU A 72 -9.93 -0.41 -7.05
CA LEU A 72 -9.42 -0.86 -8.33
C LEU A 72 -10.35 -1.96 -8.87
N THR A 73 -10.72 -1.85 -10.14
CA THR A 73 -11.46 -2.88 -10.85
C THR A 73 -10.76 -3.12 -12.18
N VAL A 74 -10.31 -4.35 -12.37
CA VAL A 74 -9.68 -4.84 -13.59
C VAL A 74 -10.68 -5.77 -14.28
N LEU A 75 -10.90 -5.55 -15.57
CA LEU A 75 -11.91 -6.26 -16.38
C LEU A 75 -11.25 -7.34 -17.25
#